data_AF-A0A9J7N3N5-F1
#
_entry.id   AF-A0A9J7N3N5-F1
#
_cell.length_a   1.000
_cell.length_b   1.000
_cell.length_c   1.000
_cell.angle_alpha   90.00
_cell.angle_beta   90.00
_cell.angle_gamma   90.00
#
_symmetry.space_group_name_H-M   'P 1'
#
loop_
_entity.id
_entity.type
_entity.pdbx_description
1 polymer ?
#
loop_
_entity_poly.entity_id
_entity_poly.type
_entity_poly.pdbx_seq_one_letter_code
_entity_poly.pdbx_strand_id
1 'polypeptide(L)'
;MMAALKKHIQLMEEAKNMLGCDRHLLGLRAIAQDAGMPLPSLFSDAAYIKSLGGGYVLLSALSGYTPVPGAVVPKVHHGYCIPYNIQPDRITYSVSAWKSCKETSAEKMSASIQQSLRDMRRLLTSHFSHL
;
A
#
# COMPACT_ATOMS: atom_id res chain seq x y z
N MET A 1 15.57 7.73 5.05
CA MET A 1 15.37 6.32 4.64
C MET A 1 15.24 5.38 5.84
N MET A 2 16.26 5.25 6.70
CA MET A 2 16.23 4.27 7.81
C MET A 2 15.08 4.45 8.82
N ALA A 3 14.75 5.68 9.19
CA ALA A 3 13.61 5.94 10.08
C ALA A 3 12.28 5.45 9.48
N ALA A 4 12.06 5.66 8.18
CA ALA A 4 10.88 5.19 7.47
C ALA A 4 10.83 3.66 7.40
N LEU A 5 11.96 3.00 7.10
CA LEU A 5 12.08 1.54 7.10
C LEU A 5 11.73 0.96 8.48
N LYS A 6 12.34 1.50 9.55
CA LYS A 6 12.09 1.05 10.92
C LYS A 6 10.60 1.17 11.28
N LYS A 7 9.98 2.30 10.97
CA LYS A 7 8.56 2.50 11.26
C LYS A 7 7.67 1.55 10.43
N HIS A 8 7.99 1.32 9.17
CA HIS A 8 7.23 0.39 8.32
C HIS A 8 7.31 -1.05 8.84
N ILE A 9 8.50 -1.53 9.24
CA ILE A 9 8.68 -2.85 9.83
C ILE A 9 7.89 -2.97 11.14
N GLN A 10 7.97 -1.95 12.01
CA GLN A 10 7.21 -1.93 13.26
C GLN A 10 5.70 -2.05 13.01
N LEU A 11 5.14 -1.21 12.13
CA LEU A 11 3.71 -1.23 11.81
C LEU A 11 3.27 -2.57 11.18
N MET A 12 4.12 -3.16 10.34
CA MET A 12 3.87 -4.47 9.75
C MET A 12 3.82 -5.57 10.81
N GLU A 13 4.72 -5.53 11.79
CA GLU A 13 4.73 -6.50 12.90
C GLU A 13 3.54 -6.31 13.85
N GLU A 14 3.18 -5.06 14.16
CA GLU A 14 1.96 -4.75 14.92
C GLU A 14 0.71 -5.28 14.20
N ALA A 15 0.60 -5.05 12.89
CA ALA A 15 -0.53 -5.53 12.09
C ALA A 15 -0.60 -7.08 12.05
N LYS A 16 0.54 -7.77 11.88
CA LYS A 16 0.63 -9.23 11.91
C LYS A 16 0.18 -9.82 13.25
N ASN A 17 0.48 -9.13 14.34
CA ASN A 17 0.08 -9.53 15.70
C ASN A 17 -1.31 -9.03 16.10
N MET A 18 -2.16 -8.69 15.11
CA MET A 18 -3.55 -8.26 15.32
C MET A 18 -3.69 -6.95 16.12
N LEU A 19 -2.65 -6.10 16.14
CA LEU A 19 -2.64 -4.81 16.84
C LEU A 19 -2.97 -3.63 15.89
N GLY A 20 -3.39 -3.92 14.65
CA GLY A 20 -3.85 -2.91 13.69
C GLY A 20 -5.26 -2.42 13.98
N CYS A 21 -5.58 -1.19 13.56
CA CYS A 21 -6.86 -0.56 13.85
C CYS A 21 -7.95 -0.78 12.79
N ASP A 22 -7.59 -1.01 11.52
CA ASP A 22 -8.54 -1.07 10.39
C ASP A 22 -9.67 -2.08 10.59
N ARG A 23 -9.32 -3.32 10.97
CA ARG A 23 -10.30 -4.40 11.18
C ARG A 23 -11.09 -4.21 12.48
N HIS A 24 -10.47 -3.62 13.50
CA HIS A 24 -11.16 -3.28 14.74
C HIS A 24 -12.23 -2.21 14.50
N LEU A 25 -11.89 -1.12 13.80
CA LEU A 25 -12.84 -0.08 13.41
C LEU A 25 -13.96 -0.61 12.51
N LEU A 26 -13.63 -1.50 11.57
CA LEU A 26 -14.64 -2.20 10.76
C LEU A 26 -15.62 -3.01 11.63
N GLY A 27 -15.11 -3.76 12.61
CA GLY A 27 -15.92 -4.54 13.53
C GLY A 27 -16.85 -3.68 14.39
N LEU A 28 -16.32 -2.60 14.97
CA LEU A 28 -17.12 -1.65 15.76
C LEU A 28 -18.25 -1.02 14.94
N ARG A 29 -17.97 -0.63 13.69
CA ARG A 29 -18.98 -0.14 12.76
C ARG A 29 -20.05 -1.20 12.49
N ALA A 30 -19.65 -2.43 12.18
CA ALA A 30 -20.58 -3.52 11.86
C ALA A 30 -21.49 -3.85 13.05
N ILE A 31 -20.94 -3.92 14.27
CA ILE A 31 -21.71 -4.18 15.50
C ILE A 31 -22.75 -3.08 15.74
N ALA A 32 -22.37 -1.81 15.60
CA ALA A 32 -23.31 -0.70 15.78
C ALA A 32 -24.47 -0.77 14.76
N GLN A 33 -24.16 -1.14 13.51
CA GLN A 33 -25.16 -1.30 12.45
C GLN A 33 -26.11 -2.48 12.73
N ASP A 34 -25.56 -3.65 13.08
CA ASP A 34 -26.36 -4.86 13.40
C ASP A 34 -27.24 -4.65 14.62
N ALA A 35 -26.76 -3.93 15.63
CA ALA A 35 -27.51 -3.60 16.83
C ALA A 35 -28.58 -2.50 16.62
N GLY A 36 -28.70 -1.95 15.40
CA GLY A 36 -29.60 -0.82 15.11
C GLY A 36 -29.25 0.46 15.89
N MET A 37 -28.02 0.58 16.36
CA MET A 37 -27.55 1.73 17.12
C MET A 37 -27.22 2.90 16.19
N PRO A 38 -27.38 4.15 16.65
CA PRO A 38 -26.84 5.30 15.94
C PRO A 38 -25.33 5.13 15.70
N LEU A 39 -24.90 5.29 14.45
CA LEU A 39 -23.50 5.14 14.10
C LEU A 39 -22.68 6.29 14.73
N PRO A 40 -21.59 6.02 15.47
CA PRO A 40 -20.74 7.06 16.02
C PRO A 40 -20.25 8.05 14.94
N SER A 41 -20.15 9.33 15.30
CA SER A 41 -19.77 10.42 14.38
C SER A 41 -18.44 10.18 13.67
N LEU A 42 -17.51 9.48 14.33
CA LEU A 42 -16.23 9.03 13.76
C LEU A 42 -16.41 8.35 12.39
N PHE A 43 -17.42 7.49 12.24
CA PHE A 43 -17.60 6.71 11.00
C PHE A 43 -18.21 7.50 9.85
N SER A 44 -18.70 8.71 10.13
CA SER A 44 -19.16 9.69 9.14
C SER A 44 -18.13 10.80 8.90
N ASP A 45 -17.00 10.77 9.63
CA ASP A 45 -15.95 11.77 9.51
C ASP A 45 -15.25 11.68 8.14
N ALA A 46 -14.95 12.84 7.55
CA ALA A 46 -14.31 12.91 6.24
C ALA A 46 -12.92 12.26 6.23
N ALA A 47 -12.16 12.35 7.32
CA ALA A 47 -10.87 11.70 7.47
C ALA A 47 -11.02 10.18 7.54
N TYR A 48 -12.02 9.67 8.26
CA TYR A 48 -12.31 8.24 8.29
C TYR A 48 -12.70 7.74 6.89
N ILE A 49 -13.63 8.41 6.20
CA ILE A 49 -14.05 8.04 4.84
C ILE A 49 -12.86 8.05 3.87
N LYS A 50 -12.00 9.07 3.94
CA LYS A 50 -10.78 9.16 3.14
C LYS A 50 -9.75 8.07 3.48
N SER A 51 -9.67 7.66 4.74
CA SER A 51 -8.82 6.56 5.18
C SER A 51 -9.34 5.19 4.77
N LEU A 52 -10.53 5.07 4.17
CA LEU A 52 -11.02 3.81 3.63
C LEU A 52 -10.59 3.63 2.17
N GLY A 53 -11.00 2.50 1.57
CA GLY A 53 -10.72 2.14 0.18
C GLY A 53 -11.21 3.11 -0.91
N GLY A 54 -11.85 4.23 -0.55
CA GLY A 54 -12.22 5.33 -1.44
C GLY A 54 -11.21 6.47 -1.52
N GLY A 55 -10.26 6.57 -0.58
CA GLY A 55 -9.17 7.58 -0.61
C GLY A 55 -7.77 6.99 -0.76
N TYR A 56 -7.61 5.66 -0.69
CA TYR A 56 -6.35 5.00 -1.04
C TYR A 56 -6.16 4.93 -2.55
N VAL A 57 -5.34 5.86 -3.04
CA VAL A 57 -4.87 5.94 -4.43
C VAL A 57 -3.92 4.78 -4.78
N LEU A 58 -3.41 4.03 -3.80
CA LEU A 58 -2.45 2.96 -4.02
C LEU A 58 -2.81 1.70 -3.23
N LEU A 59 -2.96 0.58 -3.93
CA LEU A 59 -2.95 -0.75 -3.34
C LEU A 59 -1.65 -1.45 -3.72
N SER A 60 -0.78 -1.74 -2.74
CA SER A 60 0.39 -2.59 -2.92
C SER A 60 0.30 -3.83 -2.03
N ALA A 61 0.73 -4.97 -2.56
CA ALA A 61 0.69 -6.23 -1.84
C ALA A 61 1.86 -7.12 -2.26
N LEU A 62 2.51 -7.75 -1.28
CA LEU A 62 3.47 -8.80 -1.53
C LEU A 62 2.70 -10.07 -1.93
N SER A 63 2.83 -10.49 -3.18
CA SER A 63 2.17 -11.70 -3.71
C SER A 63 2.93 -12.98 -3.37
N GLY A 64 4.10 -12.87 -2.74
CA GLY A 64 4.93 -13.97 -2.28
C GLY A 64 6.36 -13.88 -2.78
N TYR A 65 7.07 -15.01 -2.67
CA TYR A 65 8.50 -15.14 -3.02
C TYR A 65 8.72 -15.99 -4.28
N THR A 66 7.65 -16.53 -4.87
CA THR A 66 7.68 -17.30 -6.11
C THR A 66 7.40 -16.41 -7.33
N PRO A 67 7.93 -16.72 -8.52
CA PRO A 67 7.75 -15.92 -9.73
C PRO A 67 6.36 -16.13 -10.36
N VAL A 68 5.30 -15.87 -9.61
CA VAL A 68 3.92 -15.94 -10.09
C VAL A 68 3.49 -14.53 -10.50
N PRO A 69 3.26 -14.28 -11.81
CA PRO A 69 2.73 -13.00 -12.25
C PRO A 69 1.28 -12.84 -11.76
N GLY A 70 0.98 -11.69 -11.19
CA GLY A 70 -0.36 -11.30 -10.79
C GLY A 70 -0.63 -9.85 -11.18
N ALA A 71 -1.87 -9.58 -11.56
CA ALA A 71 -2.37 -8.23 -11.76
C ALA A 71 -3.73 -8.10 -11.09
N VAL A 72 -3.90 -7.02 -10.33
CA VAL A 72 -5.17 -6.64 -9.71
C VAL A 72 -5.52 -5.27 -10.24
N VAL A 73 -6.81 -4.96 -10.39
CA VAL A 73 -7.28 -3.66 -10.89
C VAL A 73 -7.40 -2.65 -9.74
N PRO A 74 -7.21 -1.33 -9.99
CA PRO A 74 -7.40 -0.32 -8.97
C PRO A 74 -8.86 -0.26 -8.50
N LYS A 75 -9.07 -0.15 -7.18
CA LYS A 75 -10.42 -0.05 -6.58
C LYS A 75 -11.12 1.29 -6.85
N VAL A 76 -10.36 2.33 -7.17
CA VAL A 76 -10.86 3.67 -7.50
C VAL A 76 -10.35 4.09 -8.87
N HIS A 77 -11.13 4.93 -9.58
CA HIS A 77 -10.81 5.36 -10.95
C HIS A 77 -9.46 6.07 -11.06
N HIS A 78 -9.12 6.88 -10.04
CA HIS A 78 -7.87 7.63 -9.94
C HIS A 78 -6.79 6.90 -9.13
N GLY A 79 -6.82 5.56 -9.11
CA GLY A 79 -5.93 4.73 -8.30
C GLY A 79 -4.95 3.87 -9.10
N TYR A 80 -4.01 3.29 -8.37
CA TYR A 80 -3.04 2.31 -8.83
C TYR A 80 -3.19 1.00 -8.05
N CYS A 81 -2.88 -0.12 -8.69
CA CYS A 81 -2.58 -1.36 -7.98
C CYS A 81 -1.23 -1.93 -8.43
N ILE A 82 -0.42 -2.30 -7.44
CA ILE A 82 0.99 -2.67 -7.60
C ILE A 82 1.30 -3.93 -6.79
N PRO A 83 0.87 -5.11 -7.25
CA PRO A 83 1.33 -6.38 -6.68
C PRO A 83 2.81 -6.59 -7.03
N TYR A 84 3.58 -7.12 -6.08
CA TYR A 84 5.01 -7.37 -6.25
C TYR A 84 5.45 -8.65 -5.57
N ASN A 85 6.55 -9.23 -6.06
CA ASN A 85 7.16 -10.45 -5.55
C ASN A 85 8.66 -10.18 -5.36
N ILE A 86 9.22 -10.70 -4.28
CA ILE A 86 10.64 -10.55 -3.95
C ILE A 86 11.31 -11.90 -4.17
N GLN A 87 12.36 -11.92 -4.98
CA GLN A 87 13.18 -13.08 -5.26
C GLN A 87 14.63 -12.80 -4.83
N PRO A 88 15.50 -13.81 -4.75
CA PRO A 88 16.89 -13.62 -4.30
C PRO A 88 17.67 -12.59 -5.13
N ASP A 89 17.41 -12.49 -6.44
CA ASP A 89 18.16 -11.67 -7.39
C ASP A 89 17.37 -10.51 -7.99
N ARG A 90 16.05 -10.45 -7.77
CA ARG A 90 15.17 -9.46 -8.42
C ARG A 90 13.88 -9.18 -7.64
N ILE A 91 13.27 -8.04 -7.94
CA ILE A 91 11.90 -7.72 -7.55
C ILE A 91 11.07 -7.65 -8.83
N THR A 92 10.01 -8.44 -8.91
CA THR A 92 9.06 -8.39 -10.02
C THR A 92 7.77 -7.75 -9.54
N TYR A 93 7.22 -6.82 -10.31
CA TYR A 93 5.96 -6.15 -9.98
C TYR A 93 5.17 -5.85 -11.24
N SER A 94 3.86 -5.71 -11.08
CA SER A 94 2.96 -5.21 -12.12
C SER A 94 2.39 -3.86 -11.68
N VAL A 95 2.05 -2.99 -12.61
CA VAL A 95 1.35 -1.73 -12.31
C VAL A 95 0.08 -1.68 -13.15
N SER A 96 -1.05 -1.51 -12.49
CA SER A 96 -2.33 -1.25 -13.15
C SER A 96 -2.86 0.13 -12.78
N ALA A 97 -3.47 0.78 -13.76
CA ALA A 97 -4.14 2.07 -13.67
C ALA A 97 -5.24 2.13 -14.74
N TRP A 98 -6.28 2.96 -14.53
CA TRP A 98 -7.34 3.13 -15.52
C TRP A 98 -6.89 4.08 -16.63
N LYS A 99 -6.86 3.61 -17.89
CA LYS A 99 -6.52 4.46 -19.06
C LYS A 99 -7.44 5.68 -19.21
N SER A 100 -8.69 5.57 -18.75
CA SER A 100 -9.67 6.65 -18.74
C SER A 100 -9.37 7.76 -17.72
N CYS A 101 -8.50 7.51 -16.74
CA CYS A 101 -8.12 8.51 -15.74
C CYS A 101 -6.87 9.26 -16.20
N LYS A 102 -7.03 10.55 -16.54
CA LYS A 102 -5.93 11.40 -17.03
C LYS A 102 -4.88 11.73 -15.95
N GLU A 103 -5.23 11.57 -14.68
CA GLU A 103 -4.33 11.81 -13.54
C GLU A 103 -3.40 10.63 -13.27
N THR A 104 -3.70 9.44 -13.80
CA THR A 104 -2.91 8.23 -13.58
C THR A 104 -2.24 7.70 -14.84
N SER A 105 -1.04 7.12 -14.71
CA SER A 105 -0.38 6.38 -15.80
C SER A 105 0.48 5.26 -15.20
N ALA A 106 0.18 4.03 -15.61
CA ALA A 106 0.91 2.85 -15.16
C ALA A 106 2.38 2.91 -15.56
N GLU A 107 2.66 3.45 -16.76
CA GLU A 107 4.00 3.64 -17.30
C GLU A 107 4.82 4.64 -16.48
N LYS A 108 4.24 5.82 -16.20
CA LYS A 108 4.90 6.85 -15.37
C LYS A 108 5.13 6.37 -13.94
N MET A 109 4.15 5.69 -13.35
CA MET A 109 4.28 5.10 -12.01
C MET A 109 5.37 4.03 -11.98
N SER A 110 5.41 3.14 -12.98
CA SER A 110 6.45 2.11 -13.09
C SER A 110 7.85 2.73 -13.21
N ALA A 111 8.02 3.74 -14.07
CA ALA A 111 9.29 4.46 -14.21
C ALA A 111 9.72 5.12 -12.88
N SER A 112 8.77 5.71 -12.15
CA SER A 112 9.01 6.35 -10.85
C SER A 112 9.44 5.34 -9.78
N ILE A 113 8.83 4.15 -9.76
CA ILE A 113 9.22 3.06 -8.86
C ILE A 113 10.63 2.57 -9.16
N GLN A 114 10.96 2.32 -10.44
CA GLN A 114 12.32 1.89 -10.82
C GLN A 114 13.36 2.93 -10.43
N GLN A 115 13.07 4.20 -10.65
CA GLN A 115 13.97 5.28 -10.29
C GLN A 115 14.18 5.36 -8.78
N SER A 116 13.08 5.31 -8.00
CA SER A 116 13.14 5.31 -6.54
C SER A 116 13.93 4.13 -5.98
N LEU A 117 13.74 2.92 -6.52
CA LEU A 117 14.52 1.73 -6.13
C LEU A 117 16.02 1.90 -6.44
N ARG A 118 16.36 2.44 -7.61
CA ARG A 118 17.76 2.73 -7.98
C ARG A 118 18.39 3.75 -7.05
N ASP A 119 17.66 4.80 -6.69
CA ASP A 119 18.17 5.87 -5.83
C ASP A 119 18.32 5.39 -4.38
N MET A 120 17.37 4.61 -3.86
CA MET A 120 17.53 3.93 -2.56
C MET A 120 18.75 3.02 -2.56
N ARG A 121 18.96 2.22 -3.61
CA ARG A 121 20.16 1.37 -3.73
C ARG A 121 21.43 2.22 -3.70
N ARG A 122 21.50 3.29 -4.47
CA ARG A 122 22.66 4.20 -4.51
C ARG A 122 22.97 4.75 -3.12
N LEU A 123 21.96 5.27 -2.40
CA LEU A 123 22.13 5.81 -1.04
C LEU A 123 22.62 4.76 -0.04
N LEU A 124 22.16 3.51 -0.17
CA LEU A 124 22.58 2.41 0.68
C LEU A 124 24.02 1.98 0.38
N THR A 125 24.42 1.93 -0.89
CA THR A 125 25.74 1.43 -1.31
C THR A 125 26.82 2.51 -1.27
N SER A 126 26.48 3.79 -1.47
CA SER A 126 27.44 4.90 -1.43
C SER A 126 28.06 5.10 -0.04
N HIS A 127 27.40 4.61 1.01
CA HIS A 127 27.91 4.64 2.37
C HIS A 127 28.98 3.57 2.63
N PHE A 128 29.09 2.55 1.76
CA PHE A 128 30.10 1.49 1.84
C PHE A 128 31.32 1.73 0.96
N SER A 129 31.28 2.71 0.04
CA SER A 129 32.41 3.05 -0.84
C SER A 129 33.45 4.00 -0.22
N HIS A 130 33.30 4.31 1.08
CA HIS A 130 34.25 5.14 1.85
C HIS A 130 34.84 4.39 3.07
N LEU A 131 34.69 3.06 3.10
CA LEU A 131 35.40 2.13 3.99
C LEU A 131 36.21 1.16 3.13
#